data_AF-A0A927WWG7-F1
#
_entry.id   AF-A0A927WWG7-F1
#
_cell.length_a   1.000
_cell.length_b   1.000
_cell.length_c   1.000
_cell.angle_alpha   90.00
_cell.angle_beta   90.00
_cell.angle_gamma   90.00
#
_symmetry.space_group_name_H-M   'P 1'
#
loop_
_entity.id
_entity.type
_entity.pdbx_description
1 polymer ?
#
loop_
_entity_poly.entity_id
_entity_poly.type
_entity_poly.pdbx_seq_one_letter_code
_entity_poly.pdbx_strand_id
1 'polypeptide(L)'
;MQKKITKVQIKKYLTIIKKSKKKHFTVSNLSKSIGINEAYLREELAFFDPLVRLMEDYNLNDLIKDMETFIDKPMVSRTKSTVKYASVLDFVIKNMTSNGDLIDKYTKLSKTQLKDLEILVRREIRKTK
;
A
#
# COMPACT_ATOMS: atom_id res chain seq x y z
N MET A 1 -12.56 2.28 -9.78
CA MET A 1 -11.34 1.50 -9.48
C MET A 1 -10.21 2.49 -9.18
N GLN A 2 -9.74 2.59 -7.93
CA GLN A 2 -8.59 3.45 -7.61
C GLN A 2 -7.32 2.80 -8.17
N LYS A 3 -6.74 3.41 -9.21
CA LYS A 3 -5.49 2.95 -9.82
C LYS A 3 -4.36 3.23 -8.83
N LYS A 4 -3.60 2.20 -8.48
CA LYS A 4 -2.50 2.30 -7.52
C LYS A 4 -1.34 3.06 -8.17
N ILE A 5 -0.86 4.12 -7.52
CA ILE A 5 0.24 4.95 -8.00
C ILE A 5 1.48 4.08 -8.28
N THR A 6 2.06 4.20 -9.48
CA THR A 6 3.22 3.40 -9.87
C THR A 6 4.53 4.17 -9.68
N LYS A 7 5.61 3.47 -9.32
CA LYS A 7 6.95 4.08 -9.21
C LYS A 7 7.41 4.75 -10.50
N VAL A 8 7.00 4.20 -11.65
CA VAL A 8 7.35 4.74 -12.97
C VAL A 8 6.74 6.13 -13.16
N GLN A 9 5.46 6.31 -12.79
CA GLN A 9 4.79 7.62 -12.84
C GLN A 9 5.46 8.62 -11.89
N ILE A 10 5.73 8.22 -10.64
CA ILE A 10 6.40 9.09 -9.66
C ILE A 10 7.80 9.52 -10.12
N LYS A 11 8.59 8.60 -10.71
CA LYS A 11 9.88 8.96 -11.32
C LYS A 11 9.73 10.01 -12.41
N LYS A 12 8.71 9.89 -13.27
CA LYS A 12 8.43 10.87 -14.33
C LYS A 12 8.07 12.23 -13.74
N TYR A 13 7.22 12.26 -12.71
CA TYR A 13 6.81 13.50 -12.04
C TYR A 13 8.00 14.17 -11.37
N LEU A 14 8.77 13.42 -10.58
CA LEU A 14 9.97 13.89 -9.91
C LEU A 14 10.99 14.48 -10.89
N THR A 15 11.21 13.82 -12.04
CA THR A 15 12.15 14.30 -13.07
C THR A 15 11.72 15.66 -13.61
N ILE A 16 10.43 15.87 -13.83
CA ILE A 16 9.90 17.12 -14.40
C ILE A 16 9.93 18.24 -13.37
N ILE A 17 9.54 17.94 -12.12
CA ILE A 17 9.61 18.89 -11.00
C ILE A 17 11.07 19.35 -10.83
N LYS A 18 12.04 18.43 -10.77
CA LYS A 18 13.46 18.75 -10.61
C LYS A 18 14.08 19.49 -11.79
N LYS A 19 13.64 19.19 -13.03
CA LYS A 19 14.11 19.91 -14.22
C LYS A 19 13.58 21.34 -14.27
N SER A 20 12.50 21.64 -13.55
CA SER A 20 11.97 22.98 -13.48
C SER A 20 12.87 23.88 -12.64
N LYS A 21 13.19 25.08 -13.16
CA LYS A 21 13.92 26.12 -12.41
C LYS A 21 12.99 26.96 -11.52
N LYS A 22 11.68 26.66 -11.49
CA LYS A 22 10.71 27.45 -10.74
C LYS A 22 10.82 27.14 -9.25
N LYS A 23 11.00 28.19 -8.44
CA LYS A 23 10.95 28.10 -6.97
C LYS A 23 9.59 27.58 -6.46
N HIS A 24 8.54 27.95 -7.18
CA HIS A 24 7.17 27.54 -6.89
C HIS A 24 6.59 26.76 -8.08
N PHE A 25 6.36 25.46 -7.89
CA PHE A 25 5.92 24.55 -8.95
C PHE A 25 4.65 23.82 -8.53
N THR A 26 3.51 24.19 -9.12
CA THR A 26 2.18 23.69 -8.73
C THR A 26 1.73 22.51 -9.59
N VAL A 27 0.59 21.92 -9.21
CA VAL A 27 -0.06 20.86 -9.99
C VAL A 27 -0.42 21.31 -11.40
N SER A 28 -0.84 22.58 -11.58
CA SER A 28 -1.12 23.12 -12.91
C SER A 28 0.13 23.15 -13.79
N ASN A 29 1.29 23.48 -13.22
CA ASN A 29 2.56 23.44 -13.96
C ASN A 29 2.93 22.02 -14.37
N LEU A 30 2.71 21.05 -13.48
CA LEU A 30 2.96 19.63 -13.77
C LEU A 30 2.02 19.10 -14.85
N SER A 31 0.74 19.42 -14.75
CA SER A 31 -0.31 19.09 -15.72
C SER A 31 0.07 19.56 -17.12
N LYS A 32 0.42 20.85 -17.27
CA LYS A 32 0.85 21.43 -18.55
C LYS A 32 2.12 20.77 -19.10
N SER A 33 3.02 20.32 -18.24
CA SER A 33 4.28 19.69 -18.64
C SER A 33 4.13 18.23 -19.08
N ILE A 34 3.10 17.52 -18.59
CA ILE A 34 2.91 16.08 -18.82
C ILE A 34 1.70 15.78 -19.71
N GLY A 35 0.76 16.72 -19.82
CA GLY A 35 -0.52 16.53 -20.51
C GLY A 35 -1.50 15.65 -19.71
N ILE A 36 -1.42 15.65 -18.38
CA ILE A 36 -2.34 14.90 -17.50
C ILE A 36 -3.23 15.88 -16.76
N ASN A 37 -4.52 15.54 -16.63
CA ASN A 37 -5.51 16.35 -15.93
C ASN A 37 -5.09 16.67 -14.47
N GLU A 38 -5.28 17.92 -14.05
CA GLU A 38 -4.92 18.40 -12.71
C GLU A 38 -5.63 17.64 -11.60
N ALA A 39 -6.93 17.33 -11.75
CA ALA A 39 -7.68 16.59 -10.74
C ALA A 39 -7.12 15.19 -10.51
N TYR A 40 -6.68 14.52 -11.59
CA TYR A 40 -6.02 13.23 -11.50
C TYR A 40 -4.67 13.33 -10.77
N LEU A 41 -3.87 14.34 -11.10
CA LEU A 41 -2.59 14.57 -10.44
C LEU A 41 -2.77 14.92 -8.96
N ARG A 42 -3.78 15.72 -8.60
CA ARG A 42 -4.09 16.02 -7.19
C ARG A 42 -4.45 14.76 -6.43
N GLU A 43 -5.30 13.89 -6.98
CA GLU A 43 -5.67 12.63 -6.35
C GLU A 43 -4.49 11.68 -6.16
N GLU A 44 -3.59 11.60 -7.15
CA GLU A 44 -2.37 10.79 -7.05
C GLU A 44 -1.36 11.36 -6.05
N LEU A 45 -1.06 12.66 -6.13
CA LEU A 45 -0.06 13.31 -5.29
C LEU A 45 -0.51 13.46 -3.84
N ALA A 46 -1.82 13.45 -3.59
CA ALA A 46 -2.39 13.36 -2.25
C ALA A 46 -1.97 12.13 -1.46
N PHE A 47 -1.42 11.12 -2.13
CA PHE A 47 -0.78 9.99 -1.47
C PHE A 47 0.40 10.43 -0.57
N PHE A 48 1.11 11.50 -0.92
CA PHE A 48 2.24 12.03 -0.16
C PHE A 48 1.79 13.09 0.85
N ASP A 49 0.93 14.02 0.42
CA ASP A 49 0.35 15.05 1.29
C ASP A 49 -1.10 15.35 0.89
N PRO A 50 -2.10 15.11 1.76
CA PRO A 50 -3.50 15.44 1.50
C PRO A 50 -3.76 16.91 1.15
N LEU A 51 -2.91 17.84 1.58
CA LEU A 51 -3.06 19.28 1.31
C LEU A 51 -3.03 19.60 -0.18
N VAL A 52 -2.39 18.75 -1.00
CA VAL A 52 -2.35 18.89 -2.47
C VAL A 52 -3.75 18.86 -3.09
N ARG A 53 -4.74 18.21 -2.44
CA ARG A 53 -6.14 18.24 -2.92
C ARG A 53 -6.79 19.59 -2.69
N LEU A 54 -6.51 20.18 -1.54
CA LEU A 54 -7.22 21.34 -1.00
C LEU A 54 -6.62 22.65 -1.51
N MET A 55 -5.30 22.72 -1.63
CA MET A 55 -4.56 23.91 -2.02
C MET A 55 -4.21 23.89 -3.52
N GLU A 56 -4.72 24.87 -4.27
CA GLU A 56 -4.45 24.96 -5.72
C GLU A 56 -3.01 25.39 -6.02
N ASP A 57 -2.46 26.22 -5.14
CA ASP A 57 -1.12 26.79 -5.17
C ASP A 57 -0.12 25.95 -4.35
N TYR A 58 -0.43 24.69 -4.07
CA TYR A 58 0.49 23.82 -3.35
C TYR A 58 1.81 23.65 -4.12
N ASN A 59 2.93 23.85 -3.43
CA ASN A 59 4.27 23.73 -4.02
C ASN A 59 4.75 22.28 -4.04
N LEU A 60 4.77 21.66 -5.23
CA LEU A 60 5.22 20.28 -5.41
C LEU A 60 6.70 20.05 -5.10
N ASN A 61 7.50 21.11 -5.00
CA ASN A 61 8.89 21.02 -4.56
C ASN A 61 8.99 20.44 -3.14
N ASP A 62 7.97 20.63 -2.31
CA ASP A 62 7.94 20.14 -0.93
C ASP A 62 7.82 18.61 -0.85
N LEU A 63 7.29 17.97 -1.92
CA LEU A 63 7.11 16.52 -1.99
C LEU A 63 8.31 15.77 -2.57
N ILE A 64 9.37 16.46 -3.03
CA ILE A 64 10.51 15.85 -3.73
C ILE A 64 11.13 14.73 -2.88
N LYS A 65 11.38 15.00 -1.59
CA LYS A 65 12.04 14.06 -0.67
C LYS A 65 11.18 12.81 -0.43
N ASP A 66 9.86 12.98 -0.34
CA ASP A 66 8.94 11.87 -0.13
C ASP A 66 8.80 11.01 -1.38
N MET A 67 8.78 11.63 -2.56
CA MET A 67 8.81 10.93 -3.84
C MET A 67 10.09 10.11 -4.02
N GLU A 68 11.25 10.68 -3.70
CA GLU A 68 12.54 9.97 -3.71
C GLU A 68 12.52 8.77 -2.76
N THR A 69 12.07 9.00 -1.53
CA THR A 69 11.96 7.94 -0.51
C THR A 69 11.03 6.81 -0.97
N PHE A 70 9.93 7.14 -1.65
CA PHE A 70 9.00 6.16 -2.21
C PHE A 70 9.59 5.36 -3.38
N ILE A 71 10.41 6.00 -4.20
CA ILE A 71 11.12 5.36 -5.30
C ILE A 71 12.16 4.37 -4.76
N ASP A 72 12.96 4.80 -3.77
CA ASP A 72 14.11 4.06 -3.26
C ASP A 72 13.73 2.93 -2.31
N LYS A 73 12.68 3.09 -1.49
CA LYS A 73 12.23 2.00 -0.62
C LYS A 73 11.74 0.82 -1.47
N PRO A 74 12.27 -0.41 -1.30
CA PRO A 74 11.65 -1.57 -1.91
C PRO A 74 10.21 -1.60 -1.44
N MET A 75 9.28 -1.65 -2.40
CA MET A 75 7.86 -1.65 -2.11
C MET A 75 7.58 -2.98 -1.45
N VAL A 76 7.69 -3.05 -0.12
CA VAL A 76 7.19 -4.19 0.64
C VAL A 76 5.70 -4.15 0.39
N SER A 77 5.26 -4.94 -0.58
CA SER A 77 3.85 -5.17 -0.78
C SER A 77 3.37 -5.66 0.57
N ARG A 78 2.64 -4.82 1.31
CA ARG A 78 1.61 -5.36 2.19
C ARG A 78 0.67 -6.07 1.23
N THR A 79 0.99 -7.31 0.91
CA THR A 79 -0.01 -8.31 0.59
C THR A 79 -0.99 -8.15 1.73
N LYS A 80 -2.17 -7.58 1.43
CA LYS A 80 -3.34 -7.90 2.25
C LYS A 80 -3.29 -9.42 2.27
N SER A 81 -2.89 -10.01 3.40
CA SER A 81 -3.07 -11.43 3.59
C SER A 81 -4.56 -11.59 3.44
N THR A 82 -4.98 -12.09 2.27
CA THR A 82 -6.31 -12.61 2.09
C THR A 82 -6.39 -13.69 3.14
N VAL A 83 -7.05 -13.38 4.25
CA VAL A 83 -7.15 -14.31 5.36
C VAL A 83 -7.89 -15.51 4.78
N LYS A 84 -7.13 -16.57 4.48
CA LYS A 84 -7.65 -17.78 3.80
C LYS A 84 -8.66 -18.53 4.67
N TYR A 85 -8.76 -18.16 5.94
CA TYR A 85 -9.50 -18.86 6.98
C TYR A 85 -10.47 -17.92 7.68
N ALA A 86 -11.68 -18.40 7.95
CA ALA A 86 -12.71 -17.61 8.61
C ALA A 86 -12.46 -17.46 10.13
N SER A 87 -11.91 -18.49 10.75
CA SER A 87 -11.67 -18.61 12.20
C SER A 87 -10.44 -19.46 12.50
N VAL A 88 -10.01 -19.50 13.76
CA VAL A 88 -8.94 -20.41 14.20
C VAL A 88 -9.34 -21.88 13.98
N LEU A 89 -10.60 -22.22 14.25
CA LEU A 89 -11.13 -23.57 14.07
C LEU A 89 -11.12 -24.00 12.58
N ASP A 90 -11.46 -23.10 11.66
CA ASP A 90 -11.36 -23.34 10.21
C ASP A 90 -9.91 -23.59 9.75
N PHE A 91 -8.94 -22.90 10.37
CA PHE A 91 -7.52 -23.17 10.13
C PHE A 91 -7.11 -24.57 10.60
N VAL A 92 -7.54 -24.98 11.80
CA VAL A 92 -7.24 -26.31 12.37
C VAL A 92 -7.85 -27.41 11.50
N ILE A 93 -9.13 -27.28 11.11
CA ILE A 93 -9.79 -28.29 10.28
C ILE A 93 -9.03 -28.48 8.96
N LYS A 94 -8.73 -27.39 8.25
CA LYS A 94 -8.10 -27.46 6.91
C LYS A 94 -6.64 -27.90 6.91
N ASN A 95 -5.89 -27.62 7.98
CA ASN A 95 -4.43 -27.82 7.98
C ASN A 95 -3.95 -28.90 8.94
N MET A 96 -4.76 -29.32 9.92
CA MET A 96 -4.33 -30.23 10.99
C MET A 96 -5.25 -31.43 11.15
N THR A 97 -6.12 -31.71 10.18
CA THR A 97 -7.06 -32.84 10.25
C THR A 97 -6.69 -33.87 9.21
N SER A 98 -6.56 -35.11 9.65
CA SER A 98 -6.33 -36.27 8.79
C SER A 98 -7.65 -36.99 8.51
N ASN A 99 -7.68 -37.83 7.46
CA ASN A 99 -8.87 -38.59 7.04
C ASN A 99 -9.66 -39.13 8.24
N GLY A 100 -10.91 -38.66 8.40
CA GLY A 100 -11.79 -39.04 9.51
C GLY A 100 -12.01 -37.97 10.60
N ASP A 101 -11.80 -36.68 10.29
CA ASP A 101 -12.03 -35.54 11.20
C ASP A 101 -11.20 -35.57 12.50
N LEU A 102 -10.13 -36.37 12.53
CA LEU A 102 -9.22 -36.45 13.66
C LEU A 102 -8.08 -35.45 13.52
N ILE A 103 -7.87 -34.66 14.57
CA ILE A 103 -6.77 -33.70 14.64
C ILE A 103 -5.45 -34.46 14.76
N ASP A 104 -4.62 -34.35 13.73
CA ASP A 104 -3.27 -34.88 13.72
C ASP A 104 -2.32 -33.96 14.51
N LYS A 105 -1.87 -34.49 15.65
CA LYS A 105 -0.95 -33.80 16.56
C LYS A 105 0.48 -33.74 16.03
N TYR A 106 0.81 -34.50 14.99
CA TYR A 106 2.15 -34.58 14.43
C TYR A 106 2.34 -33.67 13.21
N THR A 107 1.29 -32.98 12.76
CA THR A 107 1.40 -32.06 11.63
C THR A 107 2.33 -30.89 11.96
N LYS A 108 3.38 -30.72 11.15
CA LYS A 108 4.32 -29.59 11.26
C LYS A 108 3.84 -28.42 10.42
N LEU A 109 3.52 -27.31 11.08
CA LEU A 109 3.11 -26.07 10.41
C LEU A 109 4.31 -25.35 9.79
N SER A 110 4.13 -24.86 8.56
CA SER A 110 5.10 -23.99 7.89
C SER A 110 5.11 -22.57 8.47
N LYS A 111 6.18 -21.81 8.19
CA LYS A 111 6.33 -20.42 8.67
C LYS A 111 5.21 -19.49 8.19
N THR A 112 4.62 -19.75 7.03
CA THR A 112 3.47 -19.00 6.51
C THR A 112 2.19 -19.35 7.28
N GLN A 113 1.93 -20.63 7.51
CA GLN A 113 0.79 -21.10 8.30
C GLN A 113 0.82 -20.60 9.75
N LEU A 114 2.00 -20.54 10.38
CA LEU A 114 2.16 -19.98 11.73
C LEU A 114 1.82 -18.49 11.78
N LYS A 115 2.20 -17.72 10.75
CA LYS A 115 1.82 -16.30 10.64
C LYS A 115 0.32 -16.12 10.43
N ASP A 116 -0.30 -16.98 9.62
CA ASP A 116 -1.75 -16.96 9.41
C ASP A 116 -2.49 -17.24 10.73
N LEU A 117 -2.04 -18.23 11.49
CA LEU A 117 -2.59 -18.55 12.82
C LEU A 117 -2.43 -17.39 13.81
N GLU A 118 -1.27 -16.74 13.86
CA GLU A 118 -1.03 -15.58 14.72
C GLU A 118 -2.03 -14.44 14.44
N ILE A 119 -2.29 -14.17 13.16
CA ILE A 119 -3.26 -13.15 12.74
C ILE A 119 -4.68 -13.53 13.19
N LEU A 120 -5.07 -14.79 13.02
CA LEU A 120 -6.40 -15.29 13.42
C LEU A 120 -6.60 -15.20 14.93
N VAL A 121 -5.63 -15.63 15.73
CA VAL A 121 -5.70 -15.57 17.20
C VAL A 121 -5.80 -14.13 17.68
N ARG A 122 -4.97 -13.22 17.15
CA ARG A 122 -5.06 -11.78 17.48
C ARG A 122 -6.43 -11.19 17.14
N ARG A 123 -7.06 -11.68 16.07
CA ARG A 123 -8.40 -11.24 15.65
C ARG A 123 -9.48 -11.73 16.62
N GLU A 124 -9.39 -12.96 17.11
CA GLU A 124 -10.33 -13.48 18.11
C GLU A 124 -10.18 -12.78 19.45
N ILE A 125 -8.95 -12.56 19.93
CA ILE A 125 -8.70 -11.82 21.19
C ILE A 125 -9.32 -10.41 21.15
N ARG A 126 -9.29 -9.75 19.99
CA ARG A 126 -9.92 -8.43 19.81
C ARG A 126 -11.45 -8.46 19.79
N LYS A 127 -12.07 -9.59 19.42
CA LYS A 127 -13.54 -9.74 19.44
C LYS A 127 -14.07 -10.04 20.83
N THR A 128 -13.26 -10.67 21.68
CA THR A 128 -13.63 -11.05 23.05
C THR A 128 -13.44 -9.90 24.06
N LYS A 129 -12.73 -8.83 23.68
CA LYS A 129 -12.63 -7.58 24.45
C LYS A 129 -13.71 -6.61 24.01
#